data_AF-A0A1S2K045-F1
#
_entry.id   AF-A0A1S2K045-F1
#
_cell.length_a   1.000
_cell.length_b   1.000
_cell.length_c   1.000
_cell.angle_alpha   90.00
_cell.angle_beta   90.00
_cell.angle_gamma   90.00
#
_symmetry.space_group_name_H-M   'P 1'
#
loop_
_entity.id
_entity.type
_entity.pdbx_description
1 polymer ?
#
loop_
_entity_poly.entity_id
_entity_poly.type
_entity_poly.pdbx_seq_one_letter_code
_entity_poly.pdbx_strand_id
1 'polypeptide(L)'
;MAPEIRKNLANALTYYRSDVYQILGSQVSYASETFSTEPNDIDLDKQDVGDFLVLLAPDEAAFQKLREALHKEIEREISRLDKATLEAAPQQEPGKPQVPDKAYGVAGAAGQVAGKMRYAAGRAIADRYEEGSHERATALRKDETRYGLPYVRQKFEERAAAVGVPQTPGTAARMTEIMEELQRSYAFHSGPY
;
A
#
# COMPACT_ATOMS: atom_id res chain seq x y z
N MET A 1 -16.69 -19.28 -4.82
CA MET A 1 -17.37 -17.97 -4.90
C MET A 1 -17.77 -17.72 -6.35
N ALA A 2 -19.01 -17.31 -6.63
CA ALA A 2 -19.49 -17.11 -8.00
C ALA A 2 -18.81 -15.87 -8.65
N PRO A 3 -18.50 -15.88 -9.97
CA PRO A 3 -17.84 -14.77 -10.67
C PRO A 3 -18.56 -13.42 -10.53
N GLU A 4 -19.89 -13.40 -10.60
CA GLU A 4 -20.69 -12.18 -10.46
C GLU A 4 -20.62 -11.59 -9.04
N ILE A 5 -20.48 -12.43 -8.01
CA ILE A 5 -20.28 -11.98 -6.63
C ILE A 5 -18.91 -11.32 -6.49
N ARG A 6 -17.85 -11.91 -7.07
CA ARG A 6 -16.49 -11.32 -7.06
C ARG A 6 -16.45 -9.96 -7.77
N LYS A 7 -17.11 -9.85 -8.92
CA LYS A 7 -17.20 -8.61 -9.70
C LYS A 7 -17.97 -7.52 -8.95
N ASN A 8 -19.11 -7.86 -8.35
CA ASN A 8 -19.90 -6.90 -7.57
C ASN A 8 -19.16 -6.44 -6.31
N LEU A 9 -18.46 -7.35 -5.61
CA LEU A 9 -17.65 -6.98 -4.45
C LEU A 9 -16.44 -6.13 -4.82
N ALA A 10 -15.74 -6.44 -5.92
CA ALA A 10 -14.64 -5.61 -6.42
C ALA A 10 -15.11 -4.19 -6.79
N ASN A 11 -16.30 -4.07 -7.39
CA ASN A 11 -16.90 -2.77 -7.67
C ASN A 11 -17.25 -2.01 -6.38
N ALA A 12 -17.80 -2.69 -5.38
CA ALA A 12 -18.12 -2.09 -4.07
C ALA A 12 -16.83 -1.61 -3.35
N LEU A 13 -15.80 -2.45 -3.26
CA LEU A 13 -14.52 -2.07 -2.65
C LEU A 13 -13.80 -0.95 -3.40
N THR A 14 -13.97 -0.88 -4.72
CA THR A 14 -13.48 0.25 -5.53
C THR A 14 -14.20 1.56 -5.19
N TYR A 15 -15.49 1.47 -4.84
CA TYR A 15 -16.28 2.62 -4.38
C TYR A 15 -15.82 3.11 -2.99
N TYR A 16 -15.48 2.19 -2.09
CA TYR A 16 -14.97 2.46 -0.73
C TYR A 16 -13.44 2.45 -0.61
N ARG A 17 -12.73 2.79 -1.69
CA ARG A 17 -11.27 2.65 -1.78
C ARG A 17 -10.48 3.35 -0.68
N SER A 18 -11.00 4.46 -0.12
CA SER A 18 -10.35 5.17 0.99
C SER A 18 -10.39 4.34 2.28
N ASP A 19 -11.52 3.71 2.55
CA ASP A 19 -11.76 2.90 3.75
C ASP A 19 -10.95 1.61 3.65
N VAL A 20 -10.93 0.97 2.47
CA VAL A 20 -10.09 -0.21 2.20
C VAL A 20 -8.60 0.13 2.33
N TYR A 21 -8.17 1.30 1.86
CA TYR A 21 -6.78 1.76 2.04
C TYR A 21 -6.43 1.95 3.52
N GLN A 22 -7.32 2.56 4.31
CA GLN A 22 -7.13 2.74 5.75
C GLN A 22 -7.09 1.39 6.48
N ILE A 23 -8.03 0.48 6.18
CA ILE A 23 -8.06 -0.87 6.77
C ILE A 23 -6.80 -1.65 6.42
N LEU A 24 -6.39 -1.59 5.16
CA LEU A 24 -5.21 -2.30 4.70
C LEU A 24 -3.93 -1.68 5.23
N GLY A 25 -3.85 -0.36 5.42
CA GLY A 25 -2.66 0.40 5.80
C GLY A 25 -2.51 0.69 7.30
N SER A 26 -3.53 0.49 8.12
CA SER A 26 -3.44 0.73 9.57
C SER A 26 -2.91 -0.50 10.34
N GLN A 27 -2.38 -0.22 11.54
CA GLN A 27 -1.92 -1.22 12.50
C GLN A 27 -3.00 -1.60 13.53
N VAL A 28 -4.24 -1.10 13.38
CA VAL A 28 -5.31 -1.27 14.37
C VAL A 28 -6.39 -2.19 13.80
N SER A 29 -6.86 -3.15 14.60
CA SER A 29 -8.04 -3.96 14.28
C SER A 29 -9.29 -3.08 14.36
N TYR A 30 -10.14 -3.13 13.33
CA TYR A 30 -11.37 -2.34 13.26
C TYR A 30 -12.54 -2.94 14.06
N ALA A 31 -12.31 -4.07 14.74
CA ALA A 31 -13.25 -4.69 15.69
C ALA A 31 -13.35 -3.94 17.04
N SER A 32 -12.90 -2.69 17.10
CA SER A 32 -12.89 -1.83 18.29
C SER A 32 -13.83 -0.66 18.05
N GLU A 33 -14.80 -0.45 18.96
CA GLU A 33 -15.80 0.64 18.94
C GLU A 33 -15.20 2.05 18.79
N THR A 34 -13.88 2.20 18.95
CA THR A 34 -13.16 3.48 18.88
C THR A 34 -12.65 3.84 17.48
N PHE A 35 -12.73 2.93 16.50
CA PHE A 35 -12.14 3.12 15.16
C PHE A 35 -13.12 2.83 14.00
N SER A 36 -14.43 3.03 14.20
CA SER A 36 -15.45 2.87 13.15
C SER A 36 -15.09 3.68 11.89
N THR A 37 -15.11 3.02 10.73
CA THR A 37 -14.89 3.65 9.42
C THR A 37 -16.17 4.37 8.98
N GLU A 38 -16.36 5.63 9.36
CA GLU A 38 -17.43 6.42 8.76
C GLU A 38 -17.16 6.59 7.24
N PRO A 39 -18.16 6.32 6.37
CA PRO A 39 -19.59 6.41 6.65
C PRO A 39 -20.34 5.09 6.83
N ASN A 40 -19.70 3.92 6.93
CA ASN A 40 -20.44 2.67 7.12
C ASN A 40 -19.75 1.77 8.14
N ASP A 41 -20.50 1.39 9.18
CA ASP A 41 -20.23 0.36 10.20
C ASP A 41 -19.99 -1.04 9.60
N ILE A 42 -19.04 -1.14 8.67
CA ILE A 42 -18.58 -2.37 8.07
C ILE A 42 -17.38 -2.81 8.91
N ASP A 43 -17.66 -3.71 9.85
CA ASP A 43 -16.65 -4.37 10.68
C ASP A 43 -15.91 -5.41 9.83
N LEU A 44 -14.94 -4.93 9.04
CA LEU A 44 -14.06 -5.78 8.23
C LEU A 44 -12.73 -5.94 8.96
N ASP A 45 -12.46 -7.14 9.46
CA ASP A 45 -11.15 -7.48 10.00
C ASP A 45 -10.09 -7.38 8.88
N LYS A 46 -8.91 -6.88 9.24
CA LYS A 46 -7.71 -6.84 8.39
C LYS A 46 -7.38 -8.21 7.79
N GLN A 47 -7.67 -9.29 8.53
CA GLN A 47 -7.51 -10.66 8.05
C GLN A 47 -8.53 -11.01 6.95
N ASP A 48 -9.80 -10.66 7.13
CA ASP A 48 -10.87 -10.93 6.15
C ASP A 48 -10.63 -10.21 4.82
N VAL A 49 -10.15 -8.95 4.86
CA VAL A 49 -9.79 -8.21 3.64
C VAL A 49 -8.57 -8.84 2.97
N GLY A 50 -7.57 -9.29 3.73
CA GLY A 50 -6.41 -9.99 3.20
C GLY A 50 -6.77 -11.30 2.49
N ASP A 51 -7.60 -12.13 3.13
CA ASP A 51 -8.08 -13.39 2.56
C ASP A 51 -8.94 -13.15 1.32
N PHE A 52 -9.78 -12.10 1.34
CA PHE A 52 -10.53 -11.69 0.17
C PHE A 52 -9.61 -11.31 -1.00
N LEU A 53 -8.54 -10.55 -0.78
CA LEU A 53 -7.59 -10.19 -1.84
C LEU A 53 -6.98 -11.44 -2.48
N VAL A 54 -6.60 -12.43 -1.67
CA VAL A 54 -6.06 -13.72 -2.15
C VAL A 54 -7.11 -14.49 -2.96
N LEU A 55 -8.37 -14.50 -2.52
CA LEU A 55 -9.47 -15.17 -3.24
C LEU A 55 -9.89 -14.45 -4.53
N LEU A 56 -9.68 -13.13 -4.60
CA LEU A 56 -9.99 -12.31 -5.77
C LEU A 56 -8.87 -12.38 -6.82
N ALA A 57 -7.61 -12.47 -6.41
CA ALA A 57 -6.44 -12.39 -7.29
C ALA A 57 -6.46 -13.34 -8.52
N PRO A 58 -7.01 -14.57 -8.45
CA PRO A 58 -7.16 -15.42 -9.63
C PRO A 58 -8.06 -14.83 -10.73
N ASP A 59 -9.03 -13.98 -10.38
CA ASP A 59 -9.81 -13.15 -11.32
C ASP A 59 -9.03 -11.88 -11.65
N GLU A 60 -8.10 -11.99 -12.59
CA GLU A 60 -7.14 -10.94 -12.93
C GLU A 60 -7.81 -9.60 -13.30
N ALA A 61 -8.95 -9.65 -13.99
CA ALA A 61 -9.67 -8.44 -14.40
C ALA A 61 -10.31 -7.72 -13.20
N ALA A 62 -10.93 -8.46 -12.28
CA ALA A 62 -11.52 -7.88 -11.08
C ALA A 62 -10.44 -7.39 -10.11
N PHE A 63 -9.39 -8.19 -9.91
CA PHE A 63 -8.27 -7.84 -9.05
C PHE A 63 -7.49 -6.63 -9.56
N GLN A 64 -7.28 -6.51 -10.88
CA GLN A 64 -6.61 -5.35 -11.46
C GLN A 64 -7.36 -4.05 -11.17
N LYS A 65 -8.69 -4.04 -11.24
CA LYS A 65 -9.50 -2.84 -10.91
C LYS A 65 -9.28 -2.38 -9.47
N LEU A 66 -9.36 -3.33 -8.52
CA LEU A 66 -9.13 -3.03 -7.11
C LEU A 66 -7.70 -2.54 -6.87
N ARG A 67 -6.72 -3.19 -7.51
CA ARG A 67 -5.31 -2.80 -7.38
C ARG A 67 -5.03 -1.41 -7.92
N GLU A 68 -5.57 -1.07 -9.08
CA GLU A 68 -5.46 0.27 -9.65
C GLU A 68 -6.14 1.31 -8.75
N ALA A 69 -7.29 0.98 -8.13
CA ALA A 69 -7.95 1.87 -7.19
C ALA A 69 -7.11 2.12 -5.93
N LEU A 70 -6.50 1.08 -5.36
CA LEU A 70 -5.64 1.22 -4.18
C LEU A 70 -4.32 1.95 -4.49
N HIS A 71 -3.73 1.74 -5.67
CA HIS A 71 -2.55 2.50 -6.09
C HIS A 71 -2.85 3.98 -6.31
N LYS A 72 -4.02 4.32 -6.84
CA LYS A 72 -4.48 5.71 -6.90
C LYS A 72 -4.58 6.35 -5.51
N GLU A 73 -4.94 5.59 -4.48
CA GLU A 73 -4.94 6.11 -3.11
C GLU A 73 -3.54 6.24 -2.50
N ILE A 74 -2.62 5.32 -2.79
CA ILE A 74 -1.20 5.50 -2.48
C ILE A 74 -0.71 6.81 -3.10
N GLU A 75 -0.95 7.03 -4.40
CA GLU A 75 -0.57 8.26 -5.10
C GLU A 75 -1.22 9.50 -4.50
N ARG A 76 -2.50 9.41 -4.14
CA ARG A 76 -3.22 10.52 -3.49
C ARG A 76 -2.59 10.89 -2.15
N GLU A 77 -2.30 9.91 -1.28
CA GLU A 77 -1.68 10.20 0.02
C GLU A 77 -0.26 10.76 -0.14
N ILE A 78 0.53 10.23 -1.07
CA ILE A 78 1.84 10.78 -1.41
C ILE A 78 1.71 12.23 -1.93
N SER A 79 0.73 12.51 -2.80
CA SER A 79 0.52 13.86 -3.35
C SER A 79 0.18 14.92 -2.29
N ARG A 80 -0.31 14.51 -1.11
CA ARG A 80 -0.62 15.37 0.03
C ARG A 80 0.58 15.64 0.94
N LEU A 81 1.73 15.05 0.66
CA LEU A 81 2.98 15.37 1.34
C LEU A 81 3.50 16.70 0.80
N ASP A 82 3.78 17.64 1.69
CA ASP A 82 4.37 18.91 1.33
C ASP A 82 5.90 18.85 1.42
N LYS A 83 6.53 19.94 1.01
CA LYS A 83 7.99 20.10 1.04
C LYS A 83 8.55 19.90 2.45
N ALA A 84 7.98 20.57 3.46
CA ALA A 84 8.49 20.53 4.83
C ALA A 84 8.48 19.11 5.41
N THR A 85 7.42 18.33 5.16
CA THR A 85 7.27 16.95 5.64
C THR A 85 8.30 16.00 5.01
N LEU A 86 8.66 16.25 3.74
CA LEU A 86 9.65 15.44 3.00
C LEU A 86 11.09 15.88 3.28
N GLU A 87 11.30 17.15 3.66
CA GLU A 87 12.63 17.70 3.94
C GLU A 87 13.19 17.29 5.30
N ALA A 88 12.33 17.25 6.32
CA ALA A 88 12.76 17.02 7.69
C ALA A 88 11.71 16.22 8.48
N ALA A 89 12.19 15.42 9.44
CA ALA A 89 11.32 14.85 10.46
C ALA A 89 10.74 15.96 11.34
N PRO A 90 9.52 15.77 11.88
CA PRO A 90 8.93 16.73 12.80
C PRO A 90 9.81 16.91 14.05
N GLN A 91 10.06 18.16 14.43
CA GLN A 91 10.83 18.46 15.63
C GLN A 91 10.04 18.04 16.87
N GLN A 92 10.68 17.27 17.75
CA GLN A 92 10.10 16.89 19.03
C GLN A 92 10.58 17.87 20.11
N GLU A 93 9.63 18.56 20.73
CA GLU A 93 9.91 19.45 21.85
C GLU A 93 9.78 18.70 23.18
N PRO A 94 10.75 18.83 24.12
CA PRO A 94 10.65 18.22 25.43
C PRO A 94 9.38 18.65 26.16
N GLY A 95 8.61 17.69 26.66
CA GLY A 95 7.37 17.93 27.42
C GLY A 95 6.14 18.24 26.58
N LYS A 96 6.23 18.24 25.24
CA LYS A 96 5.06 18.29 24.35
C LYS A 96 4.69 16.90 23.83
N PRO A 97 3.41 16.69 23.44
CA PRO A 97 3.00 15.47 22.76
C PRO A 97 3.82 15.21 21.49
N GLN A 98 4.07 13.93 21.20
CA GLN A 98 4.82 13.55 20.03
C GLN A 98 4.11 13.98 18.75
N VAL A 99 4.80 14.75 17.90
CA VAL A 99 4.25 15.14 16.59
C VAL A 99 4.41 13.96 15.62
N PRO A 100 3.33 13.44 15.01
CA PRO A 100 3.41 12.32 14.08
C PRO A 100 4.22 12.69 12.83
N ASP A 101 5.07 11.77 12.40
CA ASP A 101 5.77 11.89 11.14
C ASP A 101 4.88 11.44 9.97
N LYS A 102 4.27 12.40 9.29
CA LYS A 102 3.32 12.14 8.21
C LYS A 102 3.97 11.44 7.00
N ALA A 103 5.17 11.83 6.59
CA ALA A 103 5.83 11.18 5.45
C ALA A 103 6.20 9.73 5.77
N TYR A 104 6.71 9.49 6.98
CA TYR A 104 7.00 8.15 7.46
C TYR A 104 5.73 7.28 7.57
N GLY A 105 4.64 7.85 8.11
CA GLY A 105 3.35 7.16 8.19
C GLY A 105 2.76 6.79 6.82
N VAL A 106 2.82 7.72 5.85
CA VAL A 106 2.37 7.45 4.47
C VAL A 106 3.25 6.37 3.81
N ALA A 107 4.56 6.38 4.05
CA ALA A 107 5.46 5.35 3.54
C ALA A 107 5.14 3.96 4.11
N GLY A 108 4.92 3.86 5.42
CA GLY A 108 4.53 2.61 6.08
C GLY A 108 3.21 2.07 5.53
N ALA A 109 2.17 2.92 5.46
CA ALA A 109 0.86 2.54 4.94
C ALA A 109 0.92 2.10 3.48
N ALA A 110 1.61 2.87 2.62
CA ALA A 110 1.78 2.55 1.21
C ALA A 110 2.54 1.22 1.02
N GLY A 111 3.59 0.99 1.81
CA GLY A 111 4.36 -0.25 1.79
C GLY A 111 3.50 -1.44 2.18
N GLN A 112 2.74 -1.32 3.26
CA GLN A 112 1.83 -2.37 3.73
C GLN A 112 0.75 -2.70 2.68
N VAL A 113 0.10 -1.70 2.08
CA VAL A 113 -0.92 -1.91 1.04
C VAL A 113 -0.32 -2.55 -0.21
N ALA A 114 0.77 -2.00 -0.74
CA ALA A 114 1.43 -2.55 -1.93
C ALA A 114 1.96 -3.97 -1.68
N GLY A 115 2.51 -4.23 -0.48
CA GLY A 115 2.98 -5.55 -0.06
C GLY A 115 1.84 -6.58 -0.02
N LYS A 116 0.71 -6.27 0.60
CA LYS A 116 -0.44 -7.20 0.62
C LYS A 116 -1.00 -7.48 -0.79
N MET A 117 -1.06 -6.47 -1.66
CA MET A 117 -1.46 -6.67 -3.05
C MET A 117 -0.45 -7.54 -3.80
N ARG A 118 0.84 -7.34 -3.53
CA ARG A 118 1.90 -8.18 -4.08
C ARG A 118 1.78 -9.63 -3.60
N TYR A 119 1.49 -9.86 -2.34
CA TYR A 119 1.28 -11.20 -1.80
C TYR A 119 0.13 -11.92 -2.51
N ALA A 120 -1.03 -11.27 -2.61
CA ALA A 120 -2.20 -11.83 -3.28
C ALA A 120 -1.92 -12.14 -4.76
N ALA A 121 -1.31 -11.20 -5.49
CA ALA A 121 -0.91 -11.41 -6.88
C ALA A 121 0.13 -12.53 -7.03
N GLY A 122 1.13 -12.55 -6.16
CA GLY A 122 2.22 -13.54 -6.13
C GLY A 122 1.68 -14.96 -5.94
N ARG A 123 0.74 -15.16 -5.01
CA ARG A 123 0.07 -16.46 -4.83
C ARG A 123 -0.72 -16.88 -6.07
N ALA A 124 -1.53 -15.99 -6.64
CA ALA A 124 -2.30 -16.31 -7.84
C ALA A 124 -1.40 -16.64 -9.04
N ILE A 125 -0.23 -15.99 -9.16
CA ILE A 125 0.78 -16.30 -10.17
C ILE A 125 1.44 -17.67 -9.88
N ALA A 126 1.81 -17.93 -8.62
CA ALA A 126 2.41 -19.19 -8.19
C ALA A 126 1.48 -20.39 -8.41
N ASP A 127 0.17 -20.22 -8.20
CA ASP A 127 -0.84 -21.26 -8.44
C ASP A 127 -1.08 -21.49 -9.95
N ARG A 128 -0.82 -20.48 -10.80
CA ARG A 128 -1.06 -20.54 -12.25
C ARG A 128 0.09 -21.17 -13.02
N TYR A 129 1.33 -21.00 -12.55
CA TYR A 129 2.53 -21.40 -13.28
C TYR A 129 3.39 -22.36 -12.45
N GLU A 130 4.02 -23.32 -13.13
CA GLU A 130 4.92 -24.28 -12.50
C GLU A 130 6.06 -23.58 -11.74
N GLU A 131 6.42 -24.12 -10.59
CA GLU A 131 7.54 -23.64 -9.79
C GLU A 131 8.85 -23.69 -10.58
N GLY A 132 9.65 -22.63 -10.53
CA GLY A 132 10.89 -22.52 -11.28
C GLY A 132 10.74 -22.24 -12.78
N SER A 133 9.52 -22.20 -13.33
CA SER A 133 9.30 -21.89 -14.75
C SER A 133 9.69 -20.45 -15.12
N HIS A 134 10.10 -20.26 -16.37
CA HIS A 134 10.43 -18.95 -16.92
C HIS A 134 9.22 -18.01 -16.94
N GLU A 135 8.04 -18.57 -17.22
CA GLU A 135 6.75 -17.90 -17.24
C GLU A 135 6.40 -17.34 -15.86
N ARG A 136 6.56 -18.14 -14.80
CA ARG A 136 6.35 -17.71 -13.41
C ARG A 136 7.28 -16.55 -13.06
N ALA A 137 8.58 -16.69 -13.33
CA ALA A 137 9.57 -15.65 -13.04
C ALA A 137 9.26 -14.35 -13.80
N THR A 138 8.84 -14.46 -15.06
CA THR A 138 8.48 -13.31 -15.90
C THR A 138 7.22 -12.62 -15.39
N ALA A 139 6.19 -13.38 -15.02
CA ALA A 139 4.95 -12.84 -14.46
C ALA A 139 5.20 -12.11 -13.14
N LEU A 140 5.96 -12.72 -12.23
CA LEU A 140 6.34 -12.11 -10.95
C LEU A 140 7.14 -10.82 -11.14
N ARG A 141 8.11 -10.79 -12.05
CA ARG A 141 8.91 -9.58 -12.31
C ARG A 141 8.07 -8.45 -12.93
N LYS A 142 7.21 -8.79 -13.89
CA LYS A 142 6.31 -7.82 -14.53
C LYS A 142 5.36 -7.19 -13.52
N ASP A 143 4.82 -8.00 -12.62
CA ASP A 143 3.94 -7.56 -11.55
C ASP A 143 4.65 -6.61 -10.58
N GLU A 144 5.88 -6.96 -10.16
CA GLU A 144 6.69 -6.13 -9.27
C GLU A 144 7.07 -4.79 -9.90
N THR A 145 7.41 -4.79 -11.19
CA THR A 145 7.77 -3.56 -11.90
C THR A 145 6.58 -2.61 -12.01
N ARG A 146 5.36 -3.16 -12.18
CA ARG A 146 4.16 -2.35 -12.44
C ARG A 146 3.48 -1.85 -11.17
N TYR A 147 3.53 -2.61 -10.09
CA TYR A 147 2.77 -2.34 -8.86
C TYR A 147 3.53 -2.61 -7.57
N GLY A 148 4.79 -3.06 -7.67
CA GLY A 148 5.61 -3.37 -6.51
C GLY A 148 6.30 -2.15 -5.91
N LEU A 149 7.25 -2.43 -5.02
CA LEU A 149 8.06 -1.41 -4.35
C LEU A 149 8.68 -0.36 -5.30
N PRO A 150 9.25 -0.71 -6.48
CA PRO A 150 9.83 0.29 -7.39
C PRO A 150 8.83 1.37 -7.82
N TYR A 151 7.57 0.98 -8.08
CA TYR A 151 6.52 1.91 -8.48
C TYR A 151 6.24 2.94 -7.36
N VAL A 152 6.04 2.46 -6.13
CA VAL A 152 5.70 3.33 -5.00
C VAL A 152 6.87 4.26 -4.65
N ARG A 153 8.11 3.75 -4.69
CA ARG A 153 9.32 4.56 -4.50
C ARG A 153 9.40 5.70 -5.51
N GLN A 154 9.17 5.39 -6.79
CA GLN A 154 9.15 6.40 -7.84
C GLN A 154 8.13 7.51 -7.55
N LYS A 155 6.94 7.18 -7.00
CA LYS A 155 5.94 8.19 -6.63
C LYS A 155 6.38 9.13 -5.51
N PHE A 156 7.13 8.64 -4.53
CA PHE A 156 7.74 9.51 -3.52
C PHE A 156 8.82 10.42 -4.12
N GLU A 157 9.68 9.88 -5.00
CA GLU A 157 10.73 10.64 -5.67
C GLU A 157 10.16 11.73 -6.58
N GLU A 158 9.15 11.39 -7.41
CA GLU A 158 8.39 12.33 -8.23
C GLU A 158 7.77 13.43 -7.37
N ARG A 159 7.21 13.08 -6.20
CA ARG A 159 6.61 14.06 -5.31
C ARG A 159 7.64 15.00 -4.69
N ALA A 160 8.76 14.48 -4.20
CA ALA A 160 9.84 15.28 -3.64
C ALA A 160 10.39 16.28 -4.67
N ALA A 161 10.56 15.85 -5.92
CA ALA A 161 10.93 16.73 -7.01
C ALA A 161 9.85 17.79 -7.29
N ALA A 162 8.57 17.40 -7.35
CA ALA A 162 7.46 18.30 -7.67
C ALA A 162 7.25 19.41 -6.63
N VAL A 163 7.52 19.16 -5.35
CA VAL A 163 7.44 20.19 -4.30
C VAL A 163 8.75 20.93 -4.06
N GLY A 164 9.80 20.61 -4.82
CA GLY A 164 11.08 21.30 -4.75
C GLY A 164 11.87 21.01 -3.47
N VAL A 165 11.89 19.75 -3.01
CA VAL A 165 12.81 19.29 -1.96
C VAL A 165 14.24 19.43 -2.47
N PRO A 166 15.11 20.21 -1.79
CA PRO A 166 16.49 20.43 -2.21
C PRO A 166 17.29 19.14 -2.08
N GLN A 167 18.30 18.97 -2.92
CA GLN A 167 19.19 17.80 -2.91
C GLN A 167 20.41 18.11 -2.02
N THR A 168 20.22 17.98 -0.72
CA THR A 168 21.26 18.17 0.30
C THR A 168 21.55 16.84 0.99
N PRO A 169 22.71 16.68 1.66
CA PRO A 169 22.96 15.47 2.45
C PRO A 169 21.87 15.17 3.49
N GLY A 170 21.32 16.21 4.13
CA GLY A 170 20.25 16.05 5.14
C GLY A 170 18.93 15.55 4.55
N THR A 171 18.50 16.14 3.43
CA THR A 171 17.29 15.70 2.74
C THR A 171 17.45 14.33 2.07
N ALA A 172 18.66 13.97 1.62
CA ALA A 172 18.95 12.63 1.12
C ALA A 172 18.86 11.56 2.23
N ALA A 173 19.40 11.86 3.42
CA ALA A 173 19.24 10.99 4.60
C ALA A 173 17.76 10.84 4.96
N ARG A 174 17.01 11.94 4.98
CA ARG A 174 15.57 11.93 5.23
C ARG A 174 14.78 11.07 4.23
N MET A 175 15.06 11.22 2.94
CA MET A 175 14.43 10.38 1.92
C MET A 175 14.80 8.90 2.09
N THR A 176 16.02 8.61 2.53
CA THR A 176 16.46 7.24 2.83
C THR A 176 15.62 6.63 3.95
N GLU A 177 15.41 7.34 5.07
CA GLU A 177 14.55 6.88 6.17
C GLU A 177 13.12 6.55 5.71
N ILE A 178 12.53 7.43 4.89
CA ILE A 178 11.17 7.23 4.34
C ILE A 178 11.15 5.98 3.44
N MET A 179 12.17 5.80 2.60
CA MET A 179 12.27 4.65 1.69
C MET A 179 12.54 3.34 2.45
N GLU A 180 13.32 3.38 3.53
CA GLU A 180 13.56 2.24 4.41
C GLU A 180 12.26 1.78 5.08
N GLU A 181 11.43 2.72 5.55
CA GLU A 181 10.13 2.39 6.11
C GLU A 181 9.20 1.76 5.08
N LEU A 182 9.11 2.38 3.91
CA LEU A 182 8.34 1.84 2.78
C LEU A 182 8.78 0.41 2.46
N GLN A 183 10.09 0.18 2.34
CA GLN A 183 10.66 -1.12 2.03
C GLN A 183 10.40 -2.15 3.13
N ARG A 184 10.60 -1.77 4.41
CA ARG A 184 10.36 -2.63 5.56
C ARG A 184 8.90 -3.08 5.61
N SER A 185 7.97 -2.13 5.49
CA SER A 185 6.54 -2.41 5.51
C SER A 185 6.09 -3.21 4.29
N TYR A 186 6.64 -2.95 3.10
CA TYR A 186 6.40 -3.75 1.90
C TYR A 186 6.88 -5.20 2.07
N ALA A 187 8.14 -5.39 2.45
CA ALA A 187 8.76 -6.71 2.54
C ALA A 187 8.06 -7.61 3.57
N PHE A 188 7.66 -7.04 4.71
CA PHE A 188 6.90 -7.76 5.74
C PHE A 188 5.57 -8.30 5.20
N HIS A 189 4.90 -7.57 4.32
CA HIS A 189 3.57 -7.90 3.83
C HIS A 189 3.54 -8.60 2.46
N SER A 190 4.63 -8.57 1.69
CA SER A 190 4.67 -9.18 0.37
C SER A 190 4.78 -10.70 0.39
N GLY A 191 5.25 -11.30 1.50
CA GLY A 191 5.38 -12.74 1.70
C GLY A 191 6.30 -13.47 0.70
N PRO A 192 6.68 -14.72 0.97
CA PRO A 192 7.33 -15.58 -0.02
C PRO A 192 6.26 -16.22 -0.94
N TYR A 193 6.59 -16.39 -2.23
CA TYR A 193 5.74 -17.07 -3.20
C TYR A 193 6.53 -17.98 -4.12
#